data_AF-A0A7U3D170-F1
#
_entry.id   AF-A0A7U3D170-F1
#
_cell.length_a   1.000
_cell.length_b   1.000
_cell.length_c   1.000
_cell.angle_alpha   90.00
_cell.angle_beta   90.00
_cell.angle_gamma   90.00
#
_symmetry.space_group_name_H-M   'P 1'
#
loop_
_entity.id
_entity.type
_entity.pdbx_description
1 polymer ?
#
loop_
_entity_poly.entity_id
_entity_poly.type
_entity_poly.pdbx_seq_one_letter_code
_entity_poly.pdbx_strand_id
1 'polypeptide(L)'
;MRENLVFPVTMGLTDGVITVLMLASADFLGPSVMTVDLAVRISFGSAFVGTLSFFIAEYSRLRFQLIRASRQLTMNSPGSLIKSELGMKIFFESIAGTLLSGSFGFIGALIPLSVDVFDPKMGFIAILSAYIVLATMGLTIGGISSGNKYKWMAALVLLGLIVTAVGNFISIVH
;
A
#
# COMPACT_ATOMS: atom_id res chain seq x y z
N MET A 1 8.64 -19.00 0.87
CA MET A 1 8.91 -18.04 1.97
C MET A 1 9.11 -16.61 1.48
N ARG A 2 10.01 -16.34 0.51
CA ARG A 2 10.21 -14.96 -0.02
C ARG A 2 8.95 -14.35 -0.67
N GLU A 3 8.18 -15.11 -1.43
CA GLU A 3 6.99 -14.61 -2.15
C GLU A 3 5.86 -14.13 -1.21
N ASN A 4 5.68 -14.75 -0.05
CA ASN A 4 4.66 -14.35 0.93
C ASN A 4 4.94 -12.99 1.58
N LEU A 5 6.19 -12.52 1.55
CA LEU A 5 6.59 -11.25 2.17
C LEU A 5 6.62 -10.10 1.16
N VAL A 6 6.91 -10.39 -0.10
CA VAL A 6 7.01 -9.33 -1.11
C VAL A 6 5.64 -8.72 -1.41
N PHE A 7 4.58 -9.54 -1.46
CA PHE A 7 3.24 -9.04 -1.75
C PHE A 7 2.74 -7.98 -0.74
N PRO A 8 2.75 -8.24 0.58
CA PRO A 8 2.39 -7.22 1.57
C PRO A 8 3.25 -5.95 1.48
N VAL A 9 4.57 -6.11 1.26
CA VAL A 9 5.51 -4.99 1.14
C VAL A 9 5.18 -4.11 -0.06
N THR A 10 4.97 -4.72 -1.23
CA THR A 10 4.66 -3.99 -2.46
C THR A 10 3.31 -3.30 -2.39
N MET A 11 2.30 -3.96 -1.79
CA MET A 11 0.98 -3.38 -1.60
C MET A 11 1.04 -2.18 -0.66
N GLY A 12 1.70 -2.33 0.49
CA GLY A 12 1.94 -1.25 1.45
C GLY A 12 2.60 -0.04 0.81
N LEU A 13 3.79 -0.22 0.23
CA LEU A 13 4.54 0.89 -0.40
C LEU A 13 3.70 1.61 -1.47
N THR A 14 3.04 0.85 -2.34
CA THR A 14 2.25 1.42 -3.44
C THR A 14 1.05 2.20 -2.91
N ASP A 15 0.30 1.63 -1.96
CA ASP A 15 -0.86 2.28 -1.33
C ASP A 15 -0.49 3.55 -0.58
N GLY A 16 0.60 3.50 0.19
CA GLY A 16 1.12 4.65 0.93
C GLY A 16 1.52 5.81 0.01
N VAL A 17 2.25 5.53 -1.07
CA VAL A 17 2.64 6.54 -2.06
C VAL A 17 1.43 7.12 -2.78
N ILE A 18 0.50 6.28 -3.25
CA ILE A 18 -0.71 6.74 -3.93
C ILE A 18 -1.55 7.63 -3.01
N THR A 19 -1.74 7.22 -1.76
CA THR A 19 -2.54 7.98 -0.80
C THR A 19 -1.92 9.33 -0.49
N VAL A 20 -0.59 9.40 -0.34
CA VAL A 20 0.08 10.69 -0.15
C VAL A 20 0.03 11.56 -1.39
N LEU A 21 0.20 11.01 -2.59
CA LEU A 21 0.00 11.77 -3.82
C LEU A 21 -1.42 12.35 -3.90
N MET A 22 -2.43 11.61 -3.45
CA MET A 22 -3.79 12.12 -3.36
C MET A 22 -3.92 13.28 -2.36
N LEU A 23 -3.28 13.18 -1.20
CA LEU A 23 -3.46 14.13 -0.09
C LEU A 23 -2.60 15.40 -0.23
N ALA A 24 -1.34 15.25 -0.67
CA ALA A 24 -0.32 16.29 -0.60
C ALA A 24 0.13 16.84 -1.98
N SER A 25 -0.43 16.35 -3.09
CA SER A 25 -0.04 16.83 -4.43
C SER A 25 -0.27 18.32 -4.64
N ALA A 26 -1.34 18.89 -4.06
CA ALA A 26 -1.59 20.32 -4.12
C ALA A 26 -0.51 21.14 -3.39
N ASP A 27 -0.06 20.65 -2.23
CA ASP A 27 1.00 21.28 -1.44
C ASP A 27 2.36 21.20 -2.15
N PHE A 28 2.68 20.04 -2.76
CA PHE A 28 3.90 19.85 -3.56
C PHE A 28 3.99 20.76 -4.80
N LEU A 29 2.84 21.13 -5.38
CA LEU A 29 2.79 22.01 -6.57
C LEU A 29 2.62 23.49 -6.20
N GLY A 30 2.30 23.78 -4.94
CA GLY A 30 2.07 25.12 -4.41
C GLY A 30 3.17 25.59 -3.45
N PRO A 31 2.91 26.65 -2.67
CA PRO A 31 3.78 27.04 -1.57
C PRO A 31 3.70 26.00 -0.46
N SER A 32 4.69 25.11 -0.38
CA SER A 32 4.71 24.03 0.60
C SER A 32 4.69 24.58 2.03
N VAL A 33 3.71 24.09 2.81
CA VAL A 33 3.60 24.31 4.26
C VAL A 33 4.02 23.04 5.03
N MET A 34 4.61 22.07 4.33
CA MET A 34 4.92 20.76 4.86
C MET A 34 5.96 20.85 5.98
N THR A 35 5.58 20.38 7.16
CA THR A 35 6.47 20.25 8.32
C THR A 35 6.70 18.78 8.66
N VAL A 36 7.77 18.48 9.40
CA VAL A 36 8.07 17.10 9.85
C VAL A 36 6.88 16.49 10.62
N ASP A 37 6.24 17.27 11.50
CA ASP A 37 5.07 16.80 12.28
C ASP A 37 3.88 16.48 11.36
N LEU A 38 3.59 17.35 10.38
CA LEU A 38 2.52 17.12 9.42
C LEU A 38 2.80 15.90 8.54
N ALA A 39 4.02 15.76 8.03
CA ALA A 39 4.44 14.62 7.22
C ALA A 39 4.26 13.28 7.96
N VAL A 40 4.68 13.22 9.24
CA VAL A 40 4.52 12.02 10.07
C VAL A 40 3.04 11.74 10.34
N ARG A 41 2.22 12.75 10.64
CA ARG A 41 0.78 12.57 10.86
C ARG A 41 0.04 12.09 9.63
N ILE A 42 0.33 12.67 8.46
CA ILE A 42 -0.25 12.25 7.17
C ILE A 42 0.17 10.82 6.86
N SER A 43 1.45 10.49 7.02
CA SER A 43 1.97 9.15 6.78
C SER A 43 1.35 8.12 7.72
N PHE A 44 1.21 8.45 9.00
CA PHE A 44 0.62 7.54 9.98
C PHE A 44 -0.87 7.36 9.74
N GLY A 45 -1.61 8.45 9.50
CA GLY A 45 -3.05 8.41 9.24
C GLY A 45 -3.39 7.59 7.99
N SER A 46 -2.68 7.84 6.89
CA SER A 46 -2.84 7.07 5.65
C SER A 46 -2.47 5.59 5.84
N ALA A 47 -1.31 5.32 6.43
CA ALA A 47 -0.87 3.95 6.70
C ALA A 47 -1.85 3.20 7.60
N PHE A 48 -2.41 3.84 8.64
CA PHE A 48 -3.35 3.20 9.54
C PHE A 48 -4.63 2.74 8.82
N VAL A 49 -5.21 3.61 7.98
CA VAL A 49 -6.40 3.28 7.18
C VAL A 49 -6.09 2.17 6.16
N GLY A 50 -4.96 2.26 5.47
CA GLY A 50 -4.51 1.23 4.52
C GLY A 50 -4.27 -0.11 5.21
N THR A 51 -3.68 -0.10 6.41
CA THR A 51 -3.41 -1.29 7.24
C THR A 51 -4.69 -2.02 7.60
N LEU A 52 -5.72 -1.30 8.09
CA LEU A 52 -7.00 -1.91 8.44
C LEU A 52 -7.71 -2.49 7.22
N SER A 53 -7.66 -1.79 6.09
CA SER A 53 -8.26 -2.24 4.83
C SER A 53 -7.56 -3.51 4.33
N PHE A 54 -6.23 -3.55 4.37
CA PHE A 54 -5.45 -4.72 4.00
C PHE A 54 -5.73 -5.91 4.93
N PHE A 55 -5.82 -5.68 6.25
CA PHE A 55 -6.14 -6.73 7.21
C PHE A 55 -7.46 -7.42 6.89
N ILE A 56 -8.51 -6.62 6.66
CA ILE A 56 -9.85 -7.14 6.34
C ILE A 56 -9.79 -7.94 5.03
N ALA A 57 -9.12 -7.42 4.00
CA ALA A 57 -8.99 -8.08 2.71
C ALA A 57 -8.21 -9.40 2.82
N GLU A 58 -7.06 -9.39 3.48
CA GLU A 58 -6.16 -10.55 3.60
C GLU A 58 -6.75 -11.64 4.49
N TYR A 59 -7.35 -11.26 5.61
CA TYR A 59 -8.06 -12.18 6.49
C TYR A 59 -9.24 -12.83 5.76
N SER A 60 -10.04 -12.04 5.03
CA SER A 60 -11.18 -12.56 4.26
C SER A 60 -10.72 -13.50 3.14
N ARG A 61 -9.62 -13.16 2.44
CA ARG A 61 -9.03 -13.98 1.38
C ARG A 61 -8.60 -15.34 1.92
N LEU A 62 -7.79 -15.36 2.97
CA LEU A 62 -7.26 -16.59 3.57
C LEU A 62 -8.40 -17.45 4.15
N ARG A 63 -9.37 -16.81 4.81
CA ARG A 63 -10.53 -17.52 5.37
C ARG A 63 -11.42 -18.12 4.28
N PHE A 64 -11.61 -17.44 3.16
CA PHE A 64 -12.35 -17.97 2.02
C PHE A 64 -11.63 -19.14 1.35
N GLN A 65 -10.30 -19.05 1.19
CA GLN A 65 -9.48 -20.15 0.67
C GLN A 65 -9.60 -21.41 1.53
N LEU A 66 -9.59 -21.25 2.86
CA LEU A 66 -9.80 -22.36 3.80
C LEU A 66 -11.18 -23.00 3.65
N ILE A 67 -12.24 -22.19 3.58
CA ILE A 67 -13.61 -22.69 3.38
C ILE A 67 -13.73 -23.45 2.06
N ARG A 68 -13.14 -22.92 0.99
CA ARG A 68 -13.14 -23.56 -0.33
C ARG A 68 -12.40 -24.89 -0.32
N ALA A 69 -11.22 -24.94 0.29
CA ALA A 69 -10.45 -26.18 0.44
C ALA A 69 -11.21 -27.24 1.26
N SER A 70 -11.85 -26.83 2.36
CA SER A 70 -12.69 -27.72 3.19
C SER A 70 -13.85 -28.34 2.39
N ARG A 71 -14.51 -27.56 1.53
CA ARG A 71 -15.57 -28.06 0.64
C ARG A 71 -15.05 -29.06 -0.40
N GLN A 72 -13.88 -28.80 -0.98
CA GLN A 72 -13.27 -29.68 -1.98
C GLN A 72 -12.84 -31.03 -1.37
N LEU A 73 -12.49 -31.04 -0.09
CA LEU A 73 -12.12 -32.25 0.65
C LEU A 73 -13.33 -33.01 1.22
N THR A 74 -14.56 -32.61 0.88
CA THR A 74 -15.81 -33.24 1.35
C THR A 74 -15.85 -33.40 2.87
N MET A 75 -15.35 -32.40 3.61
CA MET A 75 -15.32 -32.49 5.07
C MET A 75 -16.70 -32.25 5.66
N ASN A 76 -17.13 -33.16 6.55
CA ASN A 76 -18.45 -33.15 7.19
C ASN A 76 -18.71 -31.91 8.07
N SER A 77 -17.67 -31.19 8.48
CA SER A 77 -17.76 -29.99 9.35
C SER A 77 -16.71 -28.94 8.94
N PRO A 78 -17.07 -27.99 8.05
CA PRO A 78 -16.22 -26.84 7.75
C PRO A 78 -15.96 -25.95 8.97
N GLY A 79 -16.89 -25.95 9.94
CA GLY A 79 -16.82 -25.13 11.15
C GLY A 79 -15.74 -25.56 12.15
N SER A 80 -15.39 -26.84 12.23
CA SER A 80 -14.32 -27.31 13.13
C SER A 80 -12.92 -26.92 12.66
N LEU A 81 -12.70 -26.82 11.34
CA LEU A 81 -11.45 -26.29 10.76
C LEU A 81 -11.26 -24.79 11.00
N ILE A 82 -12.36 -24.04 11.07
CA ILE A 82 -12.31 -22.60 11.35
C ILE A 82 -11.94 -22.33 12.81
N LYS A 83 -12.35 -23.22 13.73
CA LYS A 83 -12.02 -23.14 15.16
C LYS A 83 -10.72 -23.88 15.53
N SER A 84 -10.04 -24.50 14.57
CA SER A 84 -8.81 -25.25 14.81
C SER A 84 -7.56 -24.36 14.73
N GLU A 85 -6.39 -24.97 14.97
CA GLU A 85 -5.07 -24.35 14.81
C GLU A 85 -4.89 -23.68 13.42
N LEU A 86 -5.59 -24.18 12.41
CA LEU A 86 -5.52 -23.65 11.06
C LEU A 86 -6.21 -22.27 10.95
N GLY A 87 -7.30 -22.07 11.69
CA GLY A 87 -7.96 -20.76 11.81
C GLY A 87 -7.09 -19.75 12.56
N MET A 88 -6.43 -20.17 13.64
CA MET A 88 -5.47 -19.33 14.37
C MET A 88 -4.25 -18.98 13.51
N LYS A 89 -3.74 -19.93 12.73
CA LYS A 89 -2.63 -19.68 11.80
C LYS A 89 -2.98 -18.60 10.77
N ILE A 90 -4.19 -18.67 10.18
CA ILE A 90 -4.67 -17.64 9.24
C ILE A 90 -4.73 -16.27 9.91
N PHE A 91 -5.21 -16.20 11.14
CA PHE A 91 -5.28 -14.94 11.88
C PHE A 91 -3.89 -14.33 12.09
N PHE A 92 -2.92 -15.11 12.57
CA PHE A 92 -1.54 -14.65 12.75
C PHE A 92 -0.85 -14.29 11.43
N GLU A 93 -1.08 -15.06 10.36
CA GLU A 93 -0.53 -14.78 9.03
C GLU A 93 -1.10 -13.48 8.46
N SER A 94 -2.40 -13.24 8.66
CA SER A 94 -3.07 -11.98 8.28
C SER A 94 -2.49 -10.80 9.05
N ILE A 95 -2.27 -10.94 10.37
CA ILE A 95 -1.65 -9.90 11.19
C ILE A 95 -0.22 -9.62 10.72
N ALA A 96 0.59 -10.65 10.47
CA ALA A 96 1.97 -10.48 10.03
C ALA A 96 2.04 -9.74 8.68
N GLY A 97 1.22 -10.15 7.70
CA GLY A 97 1.12 -9.46 6.41
C GLY A 97 0.64 -8.02 6.57
N THR A 98 -0.34 -7.79 7.45
CA THR A 98 -0.87 -6.46 7.77
C THR A 98 0.18 -5.53 8.37
N LEU A 99 0.95 -6.01 9.35
CA LEU A 99 2.01 -5.20 9.98
C LEU A 99 3.11 -4.84 8.99
N LEU A 100 3.46 -5.77 8.09
CA LEU A 100 4.40 -5.50 7.00
C LEU A 100 3.82 -4.46 6.04
N SER A 101 2.61 -4.68 5.52
CA SER A 101 1.96 -3.75 4.60
C SER A 101 1.81 -2.36 5.23
N GLY A 102 1.40 -2.27 6.48
CA GLY A 102 1.25 -1.00 7.19
C GLY A 102 2.56 -0.26 7.38
N SER A 103 3.61 -0.96 7.83
CA SER A 103 4.94 -0.36 8.01
C SER A 103 5.50 0.15 6.68
N PHE A 104 5.34 -0.63 5.61
CA PHE A 104 5.79 -0.25 4.29
C PHE A 104 4.90 0.81 3.63
N GLY A 105 3.61 0.89 3.97
CA GLY A 105 2.75 2.01 3.58
C GLY A 105 3.15 3.32 4.26
N PHE A 106 3.48 3.27 5.55
CA PHE A 106 4.04 4.41 6.26
C PHE A 106 5.36 4.89 5.64
N ILE A 107 6.28 3.95 5.32
CA ILE A 107 7.55 4.28 4.66
C ILE A 107 7.31 4.84 3.26
N GLY A 108 6.40 4.23 2.48
CA GLY A 108 6.07 4.67 1.13
C GLY A 108 5.51 6.09 1.12
N ALA A 109 4.63 6.41 2.07
CA ALA A 109 4.10 7.74 2.30
C ALA A 109 5.19 8.75 2.70
N LEU A 110 6.08 8.36 3.61
CA LEU A 110 7.14 9.24 4.13
C LEU A 110 8.17 9.65 3.09
N ILE A 111 8.49 8.80 2.10
CA ILE A 111 9.54 9.09 1.11
C ILE A 111 9.30 10.45 0.41
N PRO A 112 8.18 10.67 -0.31
CA PRO A 112 7.94 11.95 -0.96
C PRO A 112 7.75 13.10 0.03
N LEU A 113 7.09 12.87 1.17
CA LEU A 113 6.89 13.92 2.18
C LEU A 113 8.20 14.40 2.79
N SER A 114 9.15 13.50 3.03
CA SER A 114 10.46 13.85 3.57
C SER A 114 11.24 14.70 2.59
N VAL A 115 11.18 14.37 1.29
CA VAL A 115 11.82 15.16 0.22
C VAL A 115 11.28 16.59 0.22
N ASP A 116 9.96 16.75 0.36
CA ASP A 116 9.33 18.07 0.40
C ASP A 116 9.71 18.88 1.65
N VAL A 117 9.82 18.22 2.81
CA VAL A 117 10.26 18.87 4.07
C VAL A 117 11.70 19.40 3.98
N PHE A 118 12.60 18.67 3.30
CA PHE A 118 14.00 19.09 3.16
C PHE A 118 14.18 20.25 2.19
N ASP A 119 13.44 20.25 1.08
CA ASP A 119 13.48 21.34 0.10
C ASP A 119 12.07 21.73 -0.37
N PRO A 120 11.36 22.59 0.39
CA PRO A 120 9.98 23.02 0.08
C PRO A 120 9.86 23.79 -1.25
N LYS A 121 10.97 24.27 -1.81
CA LYS A 121 10.99 24.96 -3.11
C LYS A 121 11.03 23.99 -4.29
N MET A 122 11.28 22.71 -4.02
CA MET A 122 11.46 21.66 -5.01
C MET A 122 10.41 20.55 -4.87
N GLY A 123 9.14 20.87 -4.62
CA GLY A 123 8.06 19.89 -4.52
C GLY A 123 7.88 19.00 -5.77
N PHE A 124 8.38 19.43 -6.94
CA PHE A 124 8.49 18.55 -8.12
C PHE A 124 9.39 17.32 -7.87
N ILE A 125 10.46 17.45 -7.07
CA ILE A 125 11.34 16.34 -6.70
C ILE A 125 10.61 15.38 -5.75
N ALA A 126 9.77 15.88 -4.86
CA ALA A 126 8.92 15.03 -4.01
C ALA A 126 8.00 14.16 -4.87
N ILE A 127 7.32 14.74 -5.87
CA ILE A 127 6.49 14.02 -6.83
C ILE A 127 7.32 13.01 -7.64
N LEU A 128 8.51 13.40 -8.12
CA LEU A 128 9.38 12.50 -8.88
C LEU A 128 9.82 11.29 -8.04
N SER A 129 10.12 11.51 -6.75
CA SER A 129 10.48 10.42 -5.83
C SER A 129 9.34 9.41 -5.66
N ALA A 130 8.09 9.89 -5.55
CA ALA A 130 6.91 9.04 -5.52
C ALA A 130 6.79 8.20 -6.80
N TYR A 131 6.98 8.81 -7.97
CA TYR A 131 6.94 8.08 -9.25
C TYR A 131 8.05 7.04 -9.40
N ILE A 132 9.25 7.31 -8.87
CA ILE A 132 10.33 6.32 -8.83
C ILE A 132 9.91 5.12 -7.98
N VAL A 133 9.28 5.35 -6.82
CA VAL A 133 8.76 4.25 -5.98
C VAL A 133 7.66 3.48 -6.73
N LEU A 134 6.69 4.15 -7.36
CA LEU A 134 5.64 3.46 -8.12
C LEU A 134 6.19 2.66 -9.31
N ALA A 135 7.15 3.21 -10.05
CA ALA A 135 7.78 2.52 -11.17
C ALA A 135 8.53 1.27 -10.70
N THR A 136 9.32 1.38 -9.62
CA THR A 136 10.05 0.24 -9.05
C THR A 136 9.11 -0.83 -8.50
N MET A 137 8.01 -0.44 -7.84
CA MET A 137 6.98 -1.39 -7.39
C MET A 137 6.28 -2.08 -8.57
N GLY A 138 5.98 -1.35 -9.64
CA GLY A 138 5.34 -1.93 -10.82
C GLY A 138 6.22 -2.95 -11.54
N LEU A 139 7.53 -2.67 -11.65
CA LEU A 139 8.50 -3.64 -12.15
C LEU A 139 8.58 -4.89 -11.25
N THR A 140 8.51 -4.70 -9.94
CA THR A 140 8.56 -5.79 -8.95
C THR A 140 7.32 -6.68 -9.02
N ILE A 141 6.13 -6.09 -8.99
CA ILE A 141 4.84 -6.81 -9.07
C ILE A 141 4.72 -7.54 -10.41
N GLY A 142 5.07 -6.87 -11.51
CA GLY A 142 5.03 -7.50 -12.83
C GLY A 142 6.02 -8.65 -12.96
N GLY A 143 7.16 -8.58 -12.27
CA GLY A 143 8.13 -9.67 -12.26
C GLY A 143 7.69 -10.89 -11.45
N ILE A 144 6.90 -10.68 -10.40
CA ILE A 144 6.40 -11.77 -9.53
C ILE A 144 5.15 -12.41 -10.13
N SER A 145 4.26 -11.62 -10.72
CA SER A 145 2.99 -12.12 -11.29
C SER A 145 3.14 -12.90 -12.60
N SER A 146 4.36 -13.21 -13.04
CA SER A 146 4.65 -13.76 -14.39
C SER A 146 4.03 -12.93 -15.53
N GLY A 147 3.78 -11.64 -15.26
CA GLY A 147 3.19 -10.69 -16.20
C GLY A 147 4.24 -9.88 -16.95
N ASN A 148 3.78 -8.97 -17.81
CA ASN A 148 4.67 -8.00 -18.45
C ASN A 148 5.03 -6.89 -17.45
N LYS A 149 6.29 -6.87 -17.00
CA LYS A 149 6.84 -5.92 -16.01
C LYS A 149 6.62 -4.46 -16.41
N TYR A 150 6.78 -4.15 -17.69
CA TYR A 150 6.63 -2.79 -18.20
C TYR A 150 5.18 -2.34 -18.24
N LYS A 151 4.22 -3.24 -18.47
CA LYS A 151 2.79 -2.92 -18.39
C LYS A 151 2.38 -2.58 -16.95
N TRP A 152 2.88 -3.31 -15.96
CA TRP A 152 2.62 -3.01 -14.54
C TRP A 152 3.28 -1.70 -14.09
N MET A 153 4.54 -1.47 -14.49
CA MET A 153 5.20 -0.18 -14.28
C MET A 153 4.39 0.98 -14.88
N ALA A 154 4.01 0.87 -16.16
CA ALA A 154 3.23 1.90 -16.83
C ALA A 154 1.86 2.10 -16.16
N ALA A 155 1.18 1.03 -15.76
CA ALA A 155 -0.11 1.10 -15.09
C ALA A 155 -0.01 1.85 -13.74
N LEU A 156 0.99 1.55 -12.90
CA LEU A 156 1.16 2.24 -11.62
C LEU A 156 1.57 3.70 -11.78
N VAL A 157 2.43 4.01 -12.75
CA VAL A 157 2.81 5.40 -13.05
C VAL A 157 1.60 6.18 -13.58
N LEU A 158 0.81 5.61 -14.49
CA LEU A 158 -0.43 6.21 -14.99
C LEU A 158 -1.44 6.43 -13.87
N LEU A 159 -1.59 5.46 -12.96
CA LEU A 159 -2.47 5.61 -11.80
C LEU A 159 -1.98 6.73 -10.88
N GLY A 160 -0.67 6.81 -10.63
CA GLY A 160 -0.07 7.92 -9.89
C GLY A 160 -0.33 9.28 -10.54
N LEU A 161 -0.26 9.38 -11.88
CA LEU A 161 -0.59 10.61 -12.61
C LEU A 161 -2.04 11.02 -12.43
N ILE A 162 -2.96 10.06 -12.56
CA ILE A 162 -4.40 10.29 -12.36
C ILE A 162 -4.64 10.78 -10.93
N VAL A 163 -4.08 10.10 -9.93
CA VAL A 163 -4.29 10.43 -8.53
C VAL A 163 -3.65 11.78 -8.16
N THR A 164 -2.48 12.10 -8.72
CA THR A 164 -1.85 13.42 -8.53
C THR A 164 -2.72 14.54 -9.12
N ALA A 165 -3.28 14.33 -10.32
CA ALA A 165 -4.18 15.31 -10.93
C ALA A 165 -5.46 15.51 -10.11
N VAL A 166 -6.03 14.42 -9.60
CA VAL A 166 -7.22 14.46 -8.73
C VAL A 166 -6.89 15.12 -7.39
N GLY A 167 -5.78 14.77 -6.74
CA GLY A 167 -5.37 15.35 -5.47
C GLY A 167 -5.14 16.86 -5.57
N ASN A 168 -4.51 17.31 -6.66
CA ASN A 168 -4.32 18.73 -6.96
C ASN A 168 -5.65 19.47 -7.22
N PHE A 169 -6.69 18.77 -7.69
CA PHE A 169 -8.01 19.37 -7.89
C PHE A 169 -8.82 19.45 -6.60
N ILE A 170 -8.68 18.46 -5.71
CA ILE A 170 -9.45 18.40 -4.45
C ILE A 170 -8.80 19.28 -3.38
N SER A 171 -7.47 19.44 -3.38
CA SER A 171 -6.71 20.28 -2.44
C SER A 171 -7.08 20.01 -0.97
N ILE A 172 -6.95 18.75 -0.55
CA ILE A 172 -7.35 18.31 0.80
C ILE A 172 -6.43 18.90 1.88
N VAL A 173 -5.14 19.03 1.59
CA VAL A 173 -4.14 19.59 2.50
C VAL A 173 -3.68 20.94 1.95
N HIS A 174 -3.83 21.98 2.77
CA HIS A 174 -3.40 23.36 2.55
C HIS A 174 -2.83 23.93 3.85
#